data_AF-A0A1H5P0X8-F1
#
_entry.id   AF-A0A1H5P0X8-F1
#
_cell.length_a   1.000
_cell.length_b   1.000
_cell.length_c   1.000
_cell.angle_alpha   90.00
_cell.angle_beta   90.00
_cell.angle_gamma   90.00
#
_symmetry.space_group_name_H-M   'P 1'
#
loop_
_entity.id
_entity.type
_entity.pdbx_description
1 polymer ?
#
loop_
_entity_poly.entity_id
_entity_poly.type
_entity_poly.pdbx_seq_one_letter_code
_entity_poly.pdbx_strand_id
1 'polypeptide(L)'
;MAPLVVLVEFLVKPGFAERFGGLILANAEASVEREVGCQRFDVLVGPEDPRRFVLYEIYDNDGAFELHLLSCHYKTFAQAIEGHVEERSVRRLGFLGSVPKAGKTAKKTVSKTRVSKAGHSNKGREYERRQSKLNIDVA
;
A
#
# COMPACT_ATOMS: atom_id res chain seq x y z
N MET A 1 -7.37 8.90 11.18
CA MET A 1 -8.34 8.96 10.06
C MET A 1 -7.82 8.06 8.95
N ALA A 2 -8.68 7.52 8.10
CA ALA A 2 -8.24 6.69 6.98
C ALA A 2 -7.54 7.56 5.91
N PRO A 3 -6.52 7.05 5.19
CA PRO A 3 -5.86 7.78 4.11
C PRO A 3 -6.86 8.20 3.03
N LEU A 4 -6.64 9.37 2.46
CA LEU A 4 -7.35 9.88 1.29
C LEU A 4 -6.67 9.36 0.02
N VAL A 5 -7.44 8.80 -0.90
CA VAL A 5 -6.99 8.48 -2.25
C VAL A 5 -7.56 9.51 -3.21
N VAL A 6 -6.72 10.09 -4.06
CA VAL A 6 -7.14 11.00 -5.12
C VAL A 6 -6.81 10.37 -6.47
N LEU A 7 -7.82 10.25 -7.33
CA LEU A 7 -7.66 9.92 -8.73
C LEU A 7 -7.92 11.17 -9.56
N VAL A 8 -6.92 11.58 -10.32
CA VAL A 8 -7.06 12.68 -11.29
C VAL A 8 -6.87 12.12 -12.68
N GLU A 9 -7.76 12.42 -13.60
CA GLU A 9 -7.60 12.08 -15.01
C GLU A 9 -7.51 13.34 -15.86
N PHE A 10 -6.59 13.34 -16.81
CA PHE A 10 -6.40 14.39 -17.79
C PHE A 10 -6.45 13.81 -19.20
N LEU A 11 -7.19 14.46 -20.10
CA LEU A 11 -6.95 14.38 -21.53
C LEU A 11 -6.25 15.65 -21.95
N VAL A 12 -5.02 15.56 -22.48
CA VAL A 12 -4.27 16.74 -22.94
C VAL A 12 -4.41 16.96 -24.45
N LYS A 13 -4.22 18.20 -24.89
CA LYS A 13 -4.24 18.55 -26.31
C LYS A 13 -3.17 17.79 -27.10
N PRO A 14 -3.42 17.48 -28.39
CA PRO A 14 -2.41 16.91 -29.27
C PRO A 14 -1.11 17.73 -29.27
N GLY A 15 0.03 17.04 -29.27
CA GLY A 15 1.36 17.67 -29.24
C GLY A 15 1.84 18.14 -27.86
N PHE A 16 1.03 18.02 -26.79
CA PHE A 16 1.42 18.43 -25.44
C PHE A 16 1.83 17.28 -24.52
N ALA A 17 1.57 16.03 -24.90
CA ALA A 17 1.72 14.86 -24.03
C ALA A 17 3.11 14.67 -23.43
N GLU A 18 4.18 14.81 -24.22
CA GLU A 18 5.56 14.68 -23.73
C GLU A 18 5.89 15.75 -22.69
N ARG A 19 5.54 17.02 -22.99
CA ARG A 19 5.75 18.14 -22.06
C ARG A 19 4.93 17.97 -20.79
N PHE A 20 3.66 17.56 -20.92
CA PHE A 20 2.81 17.26 -19.77
C PHE A 20 3.45 16.18 -18.89
N GLY A 21 3.93 15.08 -19.48
CA GLY A 21 4.60 13.99 -18.77
C GLY A 21 5.78 14.47 -17.92
N GLY A 22 6.65 15.31 -18.48
CA GLY A 22 7.76 15.89 -17.71
C GLY A 22 7.29 16.81 -16.58
N LEU A 23 6.29 17.65 -16.84
CA LEU A 23 5.73 18.57 -15.84
C LEU A 23 5.06 17.82 -14.68
N ILE A 24 4.28 16.79 -14.96
CA ILE A 24 3.56 16.05 -13.92
C ILE A 24 4.48 15.13 -13.13
N LEU A 25 5.51 14.54 -13.76
CA LEU A 25 6.52 13.76 -13.04
C LEU A 25 7.30 14.63 -12.05
N ALA A 26 7.69 15.86 -12.45
CA ALA A 26 8.35 16.81 -11.55
C ALA A 26 7.45 17.20 -10.36
N ASN A 27 6.15 17.36 -10.59
CA ASN A 27 5.18 17.60 -9.52
C ASN A 27 5.07 16.39 -8.57
N ALA A 28 4.97 15.18 -9.13
CA ALA A 28 4.85 13.94 -8.36
C ALA A 28 6.09 13.68 -7.49
N GLU A 29 7.29 13.83 -8.07
CA GLU A 29 8.58 13.69 -7.37
C GLU A 29 8.68 14.68 -6.21
N ALA A 30 8.42 15.97 -6.47
CA ALA A 30 8.45 16.99 -5.43
C ALA A 30 7.41 16.75 -4.33
N SER A 31 6.23 16.21 -4.67
CA SER A 31 5.19 15.90 -3.68
C SER A 31 5.65 14.77 -2.75
N VAL A 32 6.15 13.67 -3.31
CA VAL A 32 6.66 12.53 -2.53
C VAL A 32 7.88 12.91 -1.68
N GLU A 33 8.77 13.75 -2.19
CA GLU A 33 9.98 14.15 -1.46
C GLU A 33 9.73 15.16 -0.33
N ARG A 34 8.80 16.10 -0.54
CA ARG A 34 8.73 17.33 0.28
C ARG A 34 7.48 17.41 1.13
N GLU A 35 6.42 16.68 0.79
CA GLU A 35 5.15 16.75 1.51
C GLU A 35 5.06 15.61 2.52
N VAL A 36 5.12 15.96 3.81
CA VAL A 36 5.06 15.01 4.93
C VAL A 36 3.84 14.08 4.87
N GLY A 37 2.74 14.52 4.27
CA GLY A 37 1.49 13.75 4.16
C GLY A 37 1.21 13.14 2.80
N CYS A 38 2.12 13.24 1.82
CA CYS A 38 2.00 12.56 0.53
C CYS A 38 2.66 11.18 0.61
N GLN A 39 1.86 10.13 0.68
CA GLN A 39 2.34 8.75 0.81
C GLN A 39 2.72 8.14 -0.55
N ARG A 40 2.04 8.55 -1.61
CA ARG A 40 2.24 8.02 -2.96
C ARG A 40 1.72 9.01 -3.98
N PHE A 41 2.45 9.11 -5.09
CA PHE A 41 2.04 9.88 -6.26
C PHE A 41 2.52 9.14 -7.51
N ASP A 42 1.65 8.32 -8.09
CA ASP A 42 1.98 7.65 -9.35
C ASP A 42 1.40 8.43 -10.53
N VAL A 43 2.19 8.51 -11.60
CA VAL A 43 1.74 9.00 -12.90
C VAL A 43 1.58 7.81 -13.83
N LEU A 44 0.37 7.63 -14.34
CA LEU A 44 0.00 6.58 -15.28
C LEU A 44 -0.35 7.22 -16.63
N VAL A 45 -0.09 6.50 -17.72
CA VAL A 45 -0.44 6.89 -19.09
C VAL A 45 -1.33 5.82 -19.68
N GLY A 46 -2.39 6.24 -20.40
CA GLY A 46 -3.30 5.34 -21.09
C GLY A 46 -2.56 4.53 -22.16
N PRO A 47 -2.73 3.19 -22.21
CA PRO A 47 -2.06 2.36 -23.21
C PRO A 47 -2.60 2.58 -24.62
N GLU A 48 -3.82 3.10 -24.75
CA GLU A 48 -4.53 3.30 -26.01
C GLU A 48 -4.46 4.76 -26.50
N ASP A 49 -4.35 5.73 -25.58
CA ASP A 49 -4.19 7.15 -25.90
C ASP A 49 -3.07 7.74 -25.01
N PRO A 50 -1.88 8.05 -25.57
CA PRO A 50 -0.75 8.60 -24.82
C PRO A 50 -1.00 10.03 -24.32
N ARG A 51 -2.13 10.65 -24.67
CA ARG A 51 -2.57 11.94 -24.12
C ARG A 51 -3.44 11.80 -22.87
N ARG A 52 -3.86 10.57 -22.53
CA ARG A 52 -4.62 10.30 -21.30
C ARG A 52 -3.68 9.98 -20.17
N PHE A 53 -3.68 10.83 -19.14
CA PHE A 53 -2.89 10.65 -17.93
C PHE A 53 -3.83 10.40 -16.76
N VAL A 54 -3.46 9.45 -15.89
CA VAL A 54 -4.14 9.21 -14.61
C VAL A 54 -3.12 9.38 -13.49
N LEU A 55 -3.49 10.14 -12.47
CA LEU A 55 -2.72 10.29 -11.25
C LEU A 55 -3.36 9.44 -10.17
N TYR A 56 -2.56 8.61 -9.51
CA TYR A 56 -2.96 7.85 -8.35
C TYR A 56 -2.18 8.35 -7.14
N GLU A 57 -2.88 9.13 -6.32
CA GLU A 57 -2.28 9.84 -5.20
C GLU A 57 -2.87 9.32 -3.89
N ILE A 58 -2.03 9.14 -2.88
CA ILE A 58 -2.46 8.75 -1.53
C ILE A 58 -1.90 9.77 -0.55
N TYR A 59 -2.79 10.36 0.25
CA TYR A 59 -2.46 11.31 1.29
C TYR A 59 -2.91 10.80 2.66
N ASP A 60 -2.23 11.26 3.72
CA ASP A 60 -2.60 10.91 5.11
C ASP A 60 -4.05 11.26 5.45
N ASN A 61 -4.54 12.38 4.90
CA ASN A 61 -5.88 12.93 5.13
C ASN A 61 -6.18 14.08 4.15
N ASP A 62 -7.38 14.65 4.23
CA ASP A 62 -7.78 15.80 3.43
C ASP A 62 -6.87 17.02 3.61
N GLY A 63 -6.41 17.31 4.84
CA GLY A 63 -5.53 18.44 5.11
C GLY A 63 -4.17 18.34 4.40
N ALA A 64 -3.62 17.13 4.28
CA ALA A 64 -2.40 16.90 3.50
C ALA A 64 -2.63 17.20 2.00
N PHE A 65 -3.78 16.82 1.43
CA PHE A 65 -4.13 17.18 0.07
C PHE A 65 -4.36 18.68 -0.12
N GLU A 66 -5.00 19.36 0.84
CA GLU A 66 -5.15 20.82 0.75
C GLU A 66 -3.78 21.53 0.79
N LEU A 67 -2.82 21.03 1.59
CA LEU A 67 -1.44 21.53 1.57
C LEU A 67 -0.74 21.27 0.23
N HIS A 68 -0.97 20.11 -0.39
CA HIS A 68 -0.49 19.81 -1.74
C HIS A 68 -0.94 20.87 -2.75
N LEU A 69 -2.23 21.22 -2.76
CA LEU A 69 -2.80 22.26 -3.65
C LEU A 69 -2.23 23.66 -3.41
N LEU A 70 -1.71 23.92 -2.21
CA LEU A 70 -1.07 25.20 -1.85
C LEU A 70 0.43 25.23 -2.16
N SER A 71 1.04 24.09 -2.46
CA SER A 71 2.47 23.96 -2.66
C SER A 71 2.98 24.72 -3.89
N CYS A 72 4.27 25.05 -3.88
CA CYS A 72 4.90 25.77 -4.99
C CYS A 72 4.98 24.91 -6.26
N HIS A 73 5.32 23.62 -6.14
CA HIS A 73 5.42 22.72 -7.28
C HIS A 73 4.05 22.43 -7.91
N TYR A 74 2.99 22.25 -7.12
CA TYR A 74 1.63 22.13 -7.66
C TYR A 74 1.21 23.37 -8.44
N LYS A 75 1.41 24.57 -7.88
CA LYS A 75 1.04 25.82 -8.56
C LYS A 75 1.81 26.01 -9.86
N THR A 76 3.11 25.69 -9.84
CA THR A 76 3.95 25.73 -11.04
C THR A 76 3.44 24.77 -12.11
N PHE A 77 3.10 23.54 -11.72
CA PHE A 77 2.50 22.54 -12.61
C PHE A 77 1.16 23.03 -13.18
N ALA A 78 0.23 23.45 -12.31
CA ALA A 78 -1.11 23.88 -12.67
C ALA A 78 -1.09 25.06 -13.67
N GLN A 79 -0.19 26.02 -13.46
CA GLN A 79 0.01 27.13 -14.38
C GLN A 79 0.60 26.66 -15.72
N ALA A 80 1.58 25.75 -15.70
CA ALA A 80 2.25 25.29 -16.91
C ALA A 80 1.35 24.49 -17.86
N ILE A 81 0.29 23.86 -17.35
CA ILE A 81 -0.68 23.08 -18.14
C ILE A 81 -1.93 23.87 -18.53
N GLU A 82 -2.04 25.13 -18.08
CA GLU A 82 -3.20 25.98 -18.35
C GLU A 82 -3.43 26.11 -19.87
N GLY A 83 -4.68 25.94 -20.31
CA GLY A 83 -5.05 25.97 -21.73
C GLY A 83 -4.60 24.76 -22.56
N HIS A 84 -3.90 23.78 -21.98
CA HIS A 84 -3.41 22.57 -22.67
C HIS A 84 -4.17 21.29 -22.32
N VAL A 85 -5.17 21.38 -21.45
CA VAL A 85 -6.04 20.26 -21.03
C VAL A 85 -7.39 20.36 -21.73
N GLU A 86 -7.85 19.27 -22.32
CA GLU A 86 -9.17 19.11 -22.97
C GLU A 86 -10.22 18.62 -21.96
N GLU A 87 -9.87 17.61 -21.16
CA GLU A 87 -10.73 17.04 -20.12
C GLU A 87 -9.96 16.92 -18.81
N ARG A 88 -10.61 17.20 -17.69
CA ARG A 88 -10.08 16.95 -16.34
C ARG A 88 -11.17 16.39 -15.43
N SER A 89 -10.87 15.33 -14.71
CA SER A 89 -11.74 14.83 -13.64
C SER A 89 -10.94 14.56 -12.36
N VAL A 90 -11.58 14.70 -11.20
CA VAL A 90 -10.99 14.46 -9.88
C VAL A 90 -11.97 13.63 -9.07
N ARG A 91 -11.50 12.53 -8.46
CA ARG A 91 -12.27 11.70 -7.54
C ARG A 91 -11.51 11.53 -6.23
N ARG A 92 -12.19 11.80 -5.12
CA ARG A 92 -11.71 11.56 -3.74
C ARG A 92 -12.33 10.28 -3.22
N LEU A 93 -11.50 9.34 -2.77
CA LEU A 93 -11.88 7.99 -2.39
C LEU A 93 -11.26 7.64 -1.04
N GLY A 94 -11.92 6.73 -0.32
CA GLY A 94 -11.37 6.08 0.87
C GLY A 94 -11.18 4.59 0.62
N PHE A 95 -10.30 3.95 1.39
CA PHE A 95 -10.18 2.50 1.37
C PHE A 95 -11.40 1.86 2.05
N LEU A 96 -12.12 1.01 1.33
CA LEU A 96 -13.11 0.10 1.94
C LEU A 96 -12.42 -1.07 2.66
N GLY A 97 -11.25 -1.49 2.17
CA GLY A 97 -10.43 -2.57 2.71
C GLY A 97 -9.34 -2.99 1.71
N SER A 98 -8.42 -3.86 2.14
CA SER A 98 -7.38 -4.44 1.28
C SER A 98 -7.47 -5.96 1.29
N VAL A 99 -7.44 -6.59 0.11
CA VAL A 99 -7.33 -8.05 0.02
C VAL A 99 -5.84 -8.42 0.04
N PRO A 100 -5.36 -9.17 1.05
CA PRO A 100 -3.98 -9.59 1.07
C PRO A 100 -3.69 -10.52 -0.10
N LYS A 101 -2.52 -10.38 -0.71
CA LYS A 101 -2.05 -11.32 -1.73
C LYS A 101 -1.97 -12.71 -1.08
N ALA A 102 -2.54 -13.73 -1.72
CA ALA A 102 -2.45 -15.10 -1.22
C ALA A 102 -0.97 -15.48 -1.06
N GLY A 103 -0.50 -15.60 0.18
CA GLY A 103 0.87 -16.01 0.46
C GLY A 103 1.08 -17.44 -0.02
N LYS A 104 2.22 -17.72 -0.68
CA LYS A 104 2.68 -19.11 -0.82
C LYS A 104 2.85 -19.65 0.60
N THR A 105 2.08 -20.67 0.96
CA THR A 105 2.13 -21.32 2.27
C THR A 105 3.56 -21.75 2.57
N ALA A 106 4.23 -21.09 3.52
CA ALA A 106 5.48 -21.57 4.05
C ALA A 106 5.19 -22.91 4.74
N LYS A 107 5.76 -24.01 4.23
CA LYS A 107 5.74 -25.29 4.95
C LYS A 107 6.38 -25.04 6.31
N LYS A 108 5.61 -25.15 7.40
CA LYS A 108 6.15 -25.25 8.75
C LYS A 108 7.03 -26.50 8.80
N THR A 109 8.34 -26.34 8.66
CA THR A 109 9.30 -27.37 9.05
C THR A 109 9.21 -27.47 10.57
N VAL A 110 8.50 -28.49 11.05
CA VAL A 110 8.52 -28.84 12.47
C VAL A 110 9.91 -29.41 12.75
N SER A 111 10.76 -28.58 13.34
CA SER A 111 12.04 -29.00 13.89
C SER A 111 11.76 -30.05 14.98
N LYS A 112 12.00 -31.33 14.68
CA LYS A 112 12.07 -32.36 15.71
C LYS A 112 13.31 -32.07 16.56
N THR A 113 13.13 -31.42 17.71
CA THR A 113 14.17 -31.34 18.73
C THR A 113 14.48 -32.76 19.21
N ARG A 114 15.67 -33.24 18.84
CA ARG A 114 16.22 -34.53 19.24
C ARG A 114 16.58 -34.42 20.72
N VAL A 115 15.83 -35.07 21.61
CA VAL A 115 16.19 -35.19 23.03
C VAL A 115 17.42 -36.06 23.14
N SER A 116 18.57 -35.46 23.48
CA SER A 116 19.76 -36.18 23.91
C SER A 116 19.66 -36.50 25.40
N LYS A 117 19.63 -37.80 25.73
CA LYS A 117 19.80 -38.33 27.08
C LYS A 117 21.20 -38.01 27.61
N ALA A 118 21.29 -37.43 28.81
CA ALA A 118 22.43 -37.61 29.71
C ALA A 118 22.04 -37.28 31.17
N GLY A 119 22.29 -38.22 32.09
CA GLY A 119 22.71 -37.91 33.47
C GLY A 119 21.66 -37.77 34.57
N HIS A 120 21.29 -38.90 35.18
CA HIS A 120 21.04 -39.14 36.62
C HIS A 120 20.82 -37.94 37.58
N SER A 121 19.63 -37.88 38.20
CA SER A 121 19.47 -37.74 39.66
C SER A 121 18.04 -38.09 40.09
N ASN A 122 17.95 -38.80 41.20
CA ASN A 122 16.80 -39.55 41.70
C ASN A 122 16.04 -38.71 42.74
N LYS A 123 14.81 -38.27 42.45
CA LYS A 123 13.78 -37.87 43.43
C LYS A 123 12.49 -37.46 42.71
N GLY A 124 11.35 -38.02 43.12
CA GLY A 124 10.03 -37.57 42.66
C GLY A 124 9.13 -38.63 42.03
N ARG A 125 9.20 -39.89 42.50
CA ARG A 125 8.03 -40.79 42.43
C ARG A 125 6.92 -40.12 43.26
N GLU A 126 5.85 -39.62 42.64
CA GLU A 126 4.50 -39.70 43.23
C GLU A 126 3.31 -39.14 42.43
N TYR A 127 3.47 -38.52 41.26
CA TYR A 127 2.29 -37.87 40.63
C TYR A 127 1.54 -38.69 39.56
N GLU A 128 2.07 -39.82 39.07
CA GLU A 128 1.51 -40.55 37.91
C GLU A 128 0.72 -41.84 38.23
N ARG A 129 0.44 -42.14 39.51
CA ARG A 129 -0.40 -43.31 39.89
C ARG A 129 -1.88 -43.00 40.13
N ARG A 130 -2.41 -41.90 39.61
CA ARG A 130 -3.79 -41.49 39.90
C ARG A 130 -4.69 -41.18 38.71
N GLN A 131 -4.28 -41.42 37.47
CA GLN A 131 -5.15 -41.27 36.30
C GLN A 131 -5.09 -42.47 35.33
N SER A 132 -4.69 -43.66 35.82
CA SER A 132 -4.83 -44.94 35.10
C SER A 132 -6.11 -45.71 35.49
N LYS A 133 -7.21 -44.99 35.73
CA LYS A 133 -8.54 -45.59 35.92
C LYS A 133 -9.61 -44.79 35.18
N LEU A 134 -9.62 -44.92 33.85
CA LEU A 134 -10.80 -45.24 33.04
C LEU A 134 -10.41 -45.18 31.55
N ASN A 135 -9.88 -46.29 31.05
CA ASN A 135 -10.07 -46.70 29.66
C ASN A 135 -11.07 -47.86 29.70
N ILE A 136 -11.85 -48.02 28.62
CA ILE A 136 -12.76 -49.14 28.28
C ILE A 136 -14.21 -48.82 28.72
N ASP A 137 -15.24 -48.74 27.86
CA ASP A 137 -15.56 -49.36 26.55
C ASP A 137 -15.94 -48.30 25.48
N VAL A 138 -15.64 -48.37 24.18
CA VAL A 138 -15.79 -49.40 23.13
C VAL A 138 -17.25 -49.65 22.69
N ALA A 139 -17.44 -49.46 21.38
CA ALA A 139 -18.53 -49.88 20.49
C ALA A 139 -19.79 -49.00 20.43
#